data_AF-A0AAV0AHZ5-F1
#
_entry.id   AF-A0AAV0AHZ5-F1
#
_cell.length_a   1.000
_cell.length_b   1.000
_cell.length_c   1.000
_cell.angle_alpha   90.00
_cell.angle_beta   90.00
_cell.angle_gamma   90.00
#
_symmetry.space_group_name_H-M   'P 1'
#
loop_
_entity.id
_entity.type
_entity.pdbx_description
1 polymer ?
#
loop_
_entity_poly.entity_id
_entity_poly.type
_entity_poly.pdbx_seq_one_letter_code
_entity_poly.pdbx_strand_id
1 'polypeptide(L)'
;MVMVQTYDALTLTNKSTIQLTGKTVALPAGKSAPDGHELHADWWTVVGKAPGDSQAFKNQISEESGLDTLSNGCHLVLRGETSSGILKVCSAMLDAFRESYNKLSIIEVTPPCMVQTQVETHRHLSEYKHLEAELGFISFEELLAHIEELICSTLETLMKKHKIKALIQTLNTNFLLPAQPFRQMDYKDALMRLFSSTFILTNSLLRLATLMPSDLSVSYQNWPALDLIQRLKKMHIQKKLQLLSDKTGNLAEIDYSMAEALAFGTILEDGYDIRLSGQDSGQGVFSQRHALLTDQMVEGRKNNCTIESAFS
;
A
#
# COMPACT_ATOMS: atom_id res chain seq x y z
N MET A 1 -28.09 -7.27 -39.07
CA MET A 1 -29.02 -7.59 -37.95
C MET A 1 -29.17 -9.10 -37.69
N VAL A 2 -28.49 -10.00 -38.42
CA VAL A 2 -28.67 -11.47 -38.29
C VAL A 2 -27.77 -12.11 -37.19
N MET A 3 -26.62 -11.52 -36.86
CA MET A 3 -25.66 -12.14 -35.92
C MET A 3 -26.10 -12.23 -34.45
N VAL A 4 -27.12 -11.46 -34.04
CA VAL A 4 -27.62 -11.42 -32.65
C VAL A 4 -28.75 -12.43 -32.43
N GLN A 5 -29.17 -13.16 -33.48
CA GLN A 5 -30.25 -14.14 -33.44
C GLN A 5 -29.75 -15.59 -33.35
N THR A 6 -28.53 -15.80 -32.84
CA THR A 6 -27.98 -17.15 -32.60
C THR A 6 -28.21 -17.58 -31.15
N TYR A 7 -28.30 -18.89 -30.91
CA TYR A 7 -28.38 -19.43 -29.54
C TYR A 7 -27.19 -18.99 -28.68
N ASP A 8 -26.00 -18.93 -29.29
CA ASP A 8 -24.80 -18.43 -28.61
C ASP A 8 -24.94 -16.96 -28.20
N ALA A 9 -25.56 -16.10 -29.03
CA ALA A 9 -25.82 -14.71 -28.67
C ALA A 9 -26.72 -14.61 -27.43
N LEU A 10 -27.77 -15.43 -27.37
CA LEU A 10 -28.75 -15.43 -26.27
C LEU A 10 -28.18 -15.96 -24.97
N THR A 11 -27.16 -16.81 -25.03
CA THR A 11 -26.59 -17.48 -23.86
C THR A 11 -25.17 -17.01 -23.54
N LEU A 12 -24.68 -15.97 -24.20
CA LEU A 12 -23.35 -15.41 -23.98
C LEU A 12 -23.26 -14.74 -22.61
N THR A 13 -22.26 -15.14 -21.83
CA THR A 13 -22.01 -14.62 -20.48
C THR A 13 -20.74 -13.79 -20.44
N ASN A 14 -20.66 -12.83 -19.50
CA ASN A 14 -19.46 -12.02 -19.30
C ASN A 14 -18.25 -12.92 -18.95
N LYS A 15 -17.06 -12.51 -19.43
CA LYS A 15 -15.79 -13.27 -19.36
C LYS A 15 -15.75 -14.54 -20.23
N SER A 16 -16.74 -14.78 -21.10
CA SER A 16 -16.62 -15.77 -22.18
C SER A 16 -15.55 -15.33 -23.18
N THR A 17 -14.85 -16.30 -23.75
CA THR A 17 -13.89 -16.08 -24.82
C THR A 17 -14.58 -16.27 -26.16
N ILE A 18 -14.52 -15.25 -27.01
CA ILE A 18 -15.11 -15.24 -28.34
C ILE A 18 -14.07 -14.92 -29.39
N GLN A 19 -14.26 -15.42 -30.59
CA GLN A 19 -13.54 -15.00 -31.79
C GLN A 19 -14.48 -14.14 -32.62
N LEU A 20 -14.00 -12.95 -33.01
CA LEU A 20 -14.74 -11.99 -33.82
C LEU A 20 -13.96 -11.74 -35.12
N THR A 21 -14.67 -11.60 -36.22
CA THR A 21 -14.13 -11.16 -37.51
C THR A 21 -15.05 -10.05 -38.03
N GLY A 22 -14.46 -9.07 -38.70
CA GLY A 22 -15.21 -7.90 -39.18
C GLY A 22 -14.32 -6.77 -39.67
N LYS A 23 -14.94 -5.62 -39.90
CA LYS A 23 -14.26 -4.40 -40.36
C LYS A 23 -14.15 -3.38 -39.23
N THR A 24 -12.96 -2.84 -39.02
CA THR A 24 -12.76 -1.72 -38.11
C THR A 24 -13.19 -0.41 -38.77
N VAL A 25 -14.01 0.38 -38.09
CA VAL A 25 -14.56 1.66 -38.59
C VAL A 25 -14.22 2.76 -37.59
N ALA A 26 -13.89 3.96 -38.10
CA ALA A 26 -13.66 5.13 -37.26
C ALA A 26 -14.97 5.55 -36.56
N LEU A 27 -14.87 6.03 -35.32
CA LEU A 27 -16.06 6.40 -34.56
C LEU A 27 -16.78 7.61 -35.18
N PRO A 28 -18.13 7.62 -35.16
CA PRO A 28 -18.91 8.80 -35.46
C PRO A 28 -18.60 9.96 -34.49
N ALA A 29 -18.75 11.20 -34.98
CA ALA A 29 -18.56 12.39 -34.16
C ALA A 29 -19.42 12.35 -32.87
N GLY A 30 -18.80 12.60 -31.72
CA GLY A 30 -19.47 12.60 -30.41
C GLY A 30 -19.55 11.23 -29.71
N LYS A 31 -19.04 10.15 -30.30
CA LYS A 31 -18.91 8.84 -29.64
C LYS A 31 -17.47 8.63 -29.13
N SER A 32 -17.34 7.87 -28.05
CA SER A 32 -16.06 7.51 -27.45
C SER A 32 -15.95 5.99 -27.35
N ALA A 33 -14.82 5.46 -27.82
CA ALA A 33 -14.41 4.08 -27.62
C ALA A 33 -12.87 4.04 -27.53
N PRO A 34 -12.30 3.00 -26.90
CA PRO A 34 -10.85 2.81 -26.87
C PRO A 34 -10.25 2.90 -28.26
N ASP A 35 -9.14 3.63 -28.38
CA ASP A 35 -8.42 3.90 -29.64
C ASP A 35 -9.24 4.59 -30.75
N GLY A 36 -10.44 5.08 -30.48
CA GLY A 36 -11.22 5.89 -31.42
C GLY A 36 -11.89 5.12 -32.57
N HIS A 37 -11.99 3.80 -32.47
CA HIS A 37 -12.55 2.93 -33.50
C HIS A 37 -13.57 1.94 -32.90
N GLU A 38 -14.44 1.40 -33.76
CA GLU A 38 -15.34 0.29 -33.44
C GLU A 38 -15.19 -0.86 -34.44
N LEU A 39 -15.39 -2.10 -33.97
CA LEU A 39 -15.38 -3.29 -34.82
C LEU A 39 -16.80 -3.61 -35.26
N HIS A 40 -17.07 -3.46 -36.55
CA HIS A 40 -18.30 -3.96 -37.18
C HIS A 40 -18.08 -5.42 -37.52
N ALA A 41 -18.44 -6.30 -36.59
CA ALA A 41 -18.35 -7.74 -36.81
C ALA A 41 -19.21 -8.16 -38.00
N ASP A 42 -18.77 -9.16 -38.76
CA ASP A 42 -19.54 -9.86 -39.80
C ASP A 42 -19.65 -11.37 -39.49
N TRP A 43 -18.74 -11.90 -38.68
CA TRP A 43 -18.76 -13.26 -38.18
C TRP A 43 -18.22 -13.35 -36.75
N TRP A 44 -18.74 -14.30 -35.97
CA TRP A 44 -18.24 -14.57 -34.62
C TRP A 44 -18.54 -16.01 -34.16
N THR A 45 -17.77 -16.49 -33.19
CA THR A 45 -18.01 -17.77 -32.52
C THR A 45 -17.56 -17.75 -31.05
N VAL A 46 -18.14 -18.61 -30.23
CA VAL A 46 -17.72 -18.83 -28.84
C VAL A 46 -16.61 -19.87 -28.82
N VAL A 47 -15.44 -19.50 -28.30
CA VAL A 47 -14.29 -20.40 -28.11
C VAL A 47 -14.39 -21.09 -26.76
N GLY A 48 -14.78 -20.35 -25.72
CA GLY A 48 -14.91 -20.86 -24.37
C GLY A 48 -15.98 -20.09 -23.60
N LYS A 49 -17.00 -20.80 -23.11
CA LYS A 49 -18.12 -20.18 -22.41
C LYS A 49 -17.80 -20.03 -20.93
N ALA A 50 -18.04 -18.84 -20.37
CA ALA A 50 -17.92 -18.60 -18.95
C ALA A 50 -19.18 -19.06 -18.19
N PRO A 51 -19.06 -19.49 -16.93
CA PRO A 51 -20.21 -19.83 -16.10
C PRO A 51 -21.18 -18.66 -15.95
N GLY A 52 -22.49 -18.97 -15.93
CA GLY A 52 -23.57 -18.03 -15.68
C GLY A 52 -24.12 -18.13 -14.25
N ASP A 53 -25.18 -17.36 -14.00
CA ASP A 53 -25.99 -17.42 -12.77
C ASP A 53 -25.16 -17.36 -11.47
N SER A 54 -25.35 -18.28 -10.53
CA SER A 54 -24.66 -18.30 -9.24
C SER A 54 -23.13 -18.39 -9.36
N GLN A 55 -22.62 -18.94 -10.46
CA GLN A 55 -21.19 -19.01 -10.76
C GLN A 55 -20.69 -17.88 -11.66
N ALA A 56 -21.54 -16.91 -12.00
CA ALA A 56 -21.11 -15.76 -12.78
C ALA A 56 -20.00 -14.99 -12.05
N PHE A 57 -19.06 -14.45 -12.82
CA PHE A 57 -17.91 -13.68 -12.31
C PHE A 57 -18.30 -12.63 -11.24
N LYS A 58 -19.37 -11.85 -11.50
CA LYS A 58 -19.85 -10.80 -10.59
C LYS A 58 -20.44 -11.33 -9.28
N ASN A 59 -20.88 -12.58 -9.26
CA ASN A 59 -21.49 -13.21 -8.09
C ASN A 59 -20.45 -13.91 -7.22
N GLN A 60 -19.30 -14.28 -7.79
CA GLN A 60 -18.21 -14.88 -7.04
C GLN A 60 -17.37 -13.85 -6.28
N ILE A 61 -17.19 -12.65 -6.86
CA ILE A 61 -16.35 -11.61 -6.30
C ILE A 61 -17.01 -10.25 -6.48
N SER A 62 -17.25 -9.57 -5.36
CA SER A 62 -17.64 -8.16 -5.29
C SER A 62 -16.56 -7.36 -4.58
N GLU A 63 -16.52 -6.04 -4.79
CA GLU A 63 -15.58 -5.15 -4.07
C GLU A 63 -15.81 -5.15 -2.54
N GLU A 64 -17.02 -5.53 -2.11
CA GLU A 64 -17.42 -5.64 -0.69
C GLU A 64 -17.10 -7.02 -0.08
N SER A 65 -16.59 -7.97 -0.87
CA SER A 65 -16.24 -9.29 -0.37
C SER A 65 -15.10 -9.21 0.65
N GLY A 66 -15.12 -10.09 1.66
CA GLY A 66 -14.06 -10.15 2.67
C GLY A 66 -12.66 -10.38 2.06
N LEU A 67 -11.63 -9.87 2.71
CA LEU A 67 -10.24 -9.90 2.20
C LEU A 67 -9.75 -11.32 1.88
N ASP A 68 -10.10 -12.32 2.69
CA ASP A 68 -9.72 -13.72 2.43
C ASP A 68 -10.37 -14.26 1.15
N THR A 69 -11.63 -13.90 0.89
CA THR A 69 -12.34 -14.26 -0.34
C THR A 69 -11.70 -13.59 -1.55
N LEU A 70 -11.35 -12.31 -1.44
CA LEU A 70 -10.65 -11.57 -2.50
C LEU A 70 -9.26 -12.16 -2.77
N SER A 71 -8.53 -12.53 -1.71
CA SER A 71 -7.19 -13.11 -1.80
C SER A 71 -7.21 -14.49 -2.44
N ASN A 72 -8.08 -15.39 -1.97
CA ASN A 72 -8.28 -16.72 -2.57
C ASN A 72 -8.78 -16.62 -4.02
N GLY A 73 -9.63 -15.62 -4.31
CA GLY A 73 -10.15 -15.28 -5.62
C GLY A 73 -9.24 -14.38 -6.46
N CYS A 74 -7.98 -14.17 -6.09
CA CYS A 74 -7.11 -13.18 -6.73
C CYS A 74 -7.02 -13.34 -8.26
N HIS A 75 -6.98 -14.58 -8.75
CA HIS A 75 -6.99 -14.90 -10.19
C HIS A 75 -8.22 -14.34 -10.97
N LEU A 76 -9.33 -14.09 -10.30
CA LEU A 76 -10.52 -13.41 -10.84
C LEU A 76 -10.44 -11.90 -10.60
N VAL A 77 -10.01 -11.45 -9.41
CA VAL A 77 -9.80 -10.03 -9.08
C VAL A 77 -8.89 -9.35 -10.11
N LEU A 78 -7.80 -10.02 -10.50
CA LEU A 78 -6.84 -9.52 -11.49
C LEU A 78 -7.44 -9.30 -12.89
N ARG A 79 -8.65 -9.83 -13.17
CA ARG A 79 -9.37 -9.58 -14.43
C ARG A 79 -10.19 -8.28 -14.40
N GLY A 80 -10.22 -7.58 -13.27
CA GLY A 80 -10.80 -6.25 -13.13
C GLY A 80 -9.91 -5.17 -13.75
N GLU A 81 -10.51 -4.07 -14.19
CA GLU A 81 -9.78 -2.98 -14.85
C GLU A 81 -8.77 -2.32 -13.91
N THR A 82 -9.17 -2.03 -12.67
CA THR A 82 -8.31 -1.43 -11.64
C THR A 82 -7.10 -2.32 -11.31
N SER A 83 -7.34 -3.57 -10.90
CA SER A 83 -6.27 -4.51 -10.50
C SER A 83 -5.32 -4.84 -11.65
N SER A 84 -5.85 -5.06 -12.87
CA SER A 84 -5.01 -5.24 -14.05
C SER A 84 -4.24 -3.98 -14.42
N GLY A 85 -4.83 -2.80 -14.22
CA GLY A 85 -4.18 -1.49 -14.37
C GLY A 85 -2.99 -1.35 -13.43
N ILE A 86 -3.16 -1.69 -12.15
CA ILE A 86 -2.08 -1.70 -11.15
C ILE A 86 -0.93 -2.60 -11.61
N LEU A 87 -1.20 -3.84 -12.04
CA LEU A 87 -0.15 -4.74 -12.52
C LEU A 87 0.60 -4.20 -13.75
N LYS A 88 -0.11 -3.56 -14.68
CA LYS A 88 0.51 -2.90 -15.85
C LYS A 88 1.42 -1.74 -15.42
N VAL A 89 0.98 -0.94 -14.45
CA VAL A 89 1.79 0.14 -13.87
C VAL A 89 3.01 -0.42 -13.16
N CYS A 90 2.86 -1.46 -12.33
CA CYS A 90 3.97 -2.13 -11.64
C CYS A 90 5.01 -2.68 -12.64
N SER A 91 4.58 -3.31 -13.73
CA SER A 91 5.48 -3.77 -14.79
C SER A 91 6.24 -2.59 -15.41
N ALA A 92 5.52 -1.52 -15.79
CA ALA A 92 6.13 -0.35 -16.40
C ALA A 92 7.09 0.39 -15.46
N MET A 93 6.82 0.36 -14.14
CA MET A 93 7.69 0.91 -13.09
C MET A 93 9.01 0.14 -13.01
N LEU A 94 8.97 -1.19 -13.02
CA LEU A 94 10.20 -2.01 -13.02
C LEU A 94 11.03 -1.77 -14.28
N ASP A 95 10.38 -1.63 -15.44
CA ASP A 95 11.07 -1.29 -16.68
C ASP A 95 11.70 0.11 -16.61
N ALA A 96 11.01 1.08 -16.00
CA ALA A 96 11.53 2.42 -15.81
C ALA A 96 12.75 2.44 -14.87
N PHE A 97 12.73 1.66 -13.78
CA PHE A 97 13.91 1.52 -12.92
C PHE A 97 15.11 0.96 -13.66
N ARG A 98 14.93 -0.11 -14.46
CA ARG A 98 16.02 -0.66 -15.29
C ARG A 98 16.56 0.36 -16.28
N GLU A 99 15.70 1.16 -16.90
CA GLU A 99 16.12 2.23 -17.80
C GLU A 99 16.92 3.32 -17.06
N SER A 100 16.49 3.71 -15.86
CA SER A 100 17.23 4.67 -15.02
C SER A 100 18.58 4.14 -14.58
N TYR A 101 18.66 2.87 -14.14
CA TYR A 101 19.94 2.25 -13.79
C TYR A 101 20.90 2.22 -14.99
N ASN A 102 20.41 1.87 -16.18
CA ASN A 102 21.22 1.89 -17.40
C ASN A 102 21.73 3.31 -17.74
N LYS A 103 20.89 4.34 -17.58
CA LYS A 103 21.31 5.75 -17.77
C LYS A 103 22.41 6.16 -16.80
N LEU A 104 22.32 5.68 -15.56
CA LEU A 104 23.30 5.93 -14.50
C LEU A 104 24.51 5.00 -14.58
N SER A 105 24.63 4.18 -15.64
CA SER A 105 25.72 3.21 -15.84
C SER A 105 25.87 2.19 -14.71
N ILE A 106 24.76 1.84 -14.05
CA ILE A 106 24.70 0.79 -13.04
C ILE A 106 24.51 -0.55 -13.75
N ILE A 107 25.32 -1.55 -13.37
CA ILE A 107 25.31 -2.88 -13.97
C ILE A 107 24.35 -3.78 -13.21
N GLU A 108 23.41 -4.41 -13.93
CA GLU A 108 22.50 -5.42 -13.36
C GLU A 108 23.28 -6.70 -13.02
N VAL A 109 23.08 -7.21 -11.81
CA VAL A 109 23.66 -8.45 -11.32
C VAL A 109 22.56 -9.38 -10.81
N THR A 110 22.81 -10.69 -10.82
CA THR A 110 21.87 -11.70 -10.30
C THR A 110 22.52 -12.44 -9.13
N PRO A 111 22.31 -11.97 -7.88
CA PRO A 111 22.86 -12.63 -6.70
C PRO A 111 22.14 -13.97 -6.41
N PRO A 112 22.77 -14.89 -5.68
CA PRO A 112 22.13 -16.14 -5.27
C PRO A 112 21.03 -15.88 -4.23
N CYS A 113 19.83 -16.46 -4.43
CA CYS A 113 18.72 -16.33 -3.48
C CYS A 113 18.78 -17.34 -2.32
N MET A 114 19.54 -18.43 -2.47
CA MET A 114 19.75 -19.42 -1.41
C MET A 114 21.06 -19.12 -0.69
N VAL A 115 20.97 -18.62 0.53
CA VAL A 115 22.12 -18.21 1.34
C VAL A 115 22.11 -18.91 2.69
N GLN A 116 23.30 -19.23 3.21
CA GLN A 116 23.46 -19.80 4.56
C GLN A 116 23.42 -18.72 5.65
N THR A 117 23.63 -17.47 5.26
CA THR A 117 23.63 -16.31 6.14
C THR A 117 22.21 -15.79 6.30
N GLN A 118 21.73 -15.74 7.54
CA GLN A 118 20.49 -15.09 7.87
C GLN A 118 20.66 -13.58 7.74
N VAL A 119 19.81 -12.96 6.92
CA VAL A 119 19.67 -11.50 6.87
C VAL A 119 18.29 -11.20 7.42
N GLU A 120 18.23 -10.60 8.61
CA GLU A 120 16.96 -10.18 9.20
C GLU A 120 16.55 -8.84 8.59
N THR A 121 15.58 -8.87 7.68
CA THR A 121 14.96 -7.65 7.16
C THR A 121 13.57 -7.48 7.77
N HIS A 122 13.40 -6.46 8.61
CA HIS A 122 12.13 -6.14 9.27
C HIS A 122 11.16 -5.35 8.37
N ARG A 123 10.71 -5.93 7.25
CA ARG A 123 9.62 -5.34 6.43
C ARG A 123 8.65 -6.40 5.92
N HIS A 124 7.36 -6.14 6.11
CA HIS A 124 6.29 -7.12 6.00
C HIS A 124 5.78 -7.33 4.57
N LEU A 125 6.28 -8.41 3.96
CA LEU A 125 5.68 -9.39 3.04
C LEU A 125 6.64 -10.59 3.06
N SER A 126 6.16 -11.84 3.05
CA SER A 126 7.07 -13.00 3.08
C SER A 126 7.96 -13.10 1.83
N GLU A 127 7.50 -12.53 0.71
CA GLU A 127 8.24 -12.40 -0.54
C GLU A 127 7.92 -11.04 -1.17
N TYR A 128 8.95 -10.33 -1.64
CA TYR A 128 8.80 -9.04 -2.32
C TYR A 128 9.92 -8.82 -3.33
N LYS A 129 9.71 -7.88 -4.26
CA LYS A 129 10.75 -7.45 -5.20
C LYS A 129 11.62 -6.39 -4.53
N HIS A 130 12.86 -6.74 -4.20
CA HIS A 130 13.82 -5.80 -3.64
C HIS A 130 14.68 -5.19 -4.75
N LEU A 131 14.70 -3.86 -4.84
CA LEU A 131 15.59 -3.12 -5.73
C LEU A 131 16.78 -2.62 -4.90
N GLU A 132 17.96 -3.18 -5.16
CA GLU A 132 19.20 -2.85 -4.46
C GLU A 132 20.21 -2.31 -5.47
N ALA A 133 20.99 -1.30 -5.06
CA ALA A 133 22.08 -0.74 -5.83
C ALA A 133 23.21 -0.35 -4.88
N GLU A 134 24.45 -0.60 -5.29
CA GLU A 134 25.66 -0.27 -4.53
C GLU A 134 26.53 0.68 -5.37
N LEU A 135 27.05 1.73 -4.76
CA LEU A 135 27.88 2.74 -5.42
C LEU A 135 29.23 2.83 -4.69
N GLY A 136 30.32 2.63 -5.42
CA GLY A 136 31.68 2.76 -4.88
C GLY A 136 32.20 4.19 -4.97
N PHE A 137 33.06 4.57 -4.02
CA PHE A 137 33.83 5.83 -4.03
C PHE A 137 32.99 7.13 -4.02
N ILE A 138 31.87 7.12 -3.30
CA ILE A 138 31.00 8.30 -3.15
C ILE A 138 30.97 8.81 -1.70
N SER A 139 30.69 10.10 -1.55
CA SER A 139 30.34 10.73 -0.29
C SER A 139 28.85 10.54 0.04
N PHE A 140 28.47 10.87 1.28
CA PHE A 140 27.07 10.82 1.71
C PHE A 140 26.19 11.83 0.95
N GLU A 141 26.72 13.01 0.64
CA GLU A 141 25.99 14.03 -0.15
C GLU A 141 25.73 13.53 -1.58
N GLU A 142 26.70 12.88 -2.20
CA GLU A 142 26.56 12.26 -3.52
C GLU A 142 25.57 11.09 -3.50
N LEU A 143 25.54 10.30 -2.42
CA LEU A 143 24.54 9.23 -2.25
C LEU A 143 23.12 9.81 -2.22
N LEU A 144 22.88 10.87 -1.45
CA LEU A 144 21.56 11.50 -1.37
C LEU A 144 21.14 12.09 -2.72
N ALA A 145 22.05 12.80 -3.40
CA ALA A 145 21.79 13.32 -4.74
C ALA A 145 21.49 12.20 -5.75
N HIS A 146 22.18 11.06 -5.65
CA HIS A 146 21.94 9.91 -6.51
C HIS A 146 20.56 9.27 -6.27
N ILE A 147 20.15 9.10 -5.01
CA ILE A 147 18.82 8.57 -4.67
C ILE A 147 17.73 9.47 -5.26
N GLU A 148 17.89 10.78 -5.11
CA GLU A 148 16.95 11.76 -5.65
C GLU A 148 16.87 11.70 -7.18
N GLU A 149 18.01 11.69 -7.86
CA GLU A 149 18.08 11.56 -9.32
C GLU A 149 17.45 10.25 -9.80
N LEU A 150 17.75 9.12 -9.14
CA LEU A 150 17.20 7.82 -9.48
C LEU A 150 15.66 7.81 -9.39
N ILE A 151 15.09 8.37 -8.32
CA ILE A 151 13.64 8.42 -8.11
C ILE A 151 12.99 9.32 -9.17
N CYS A 152 13.49 10.54 -9.33
CA CYS A 152 12.93 11.50 -10.28
C CYS A 152 13.04 11.01 -11.74
N SER A 153 14.21 10.53 -12.15
CA SER A 153 14.46 10.01 -13.50
C SER A 153 13.58 8.80 -13.82
N THR A 154 13.34 7.92 -12.85
CA THR A 154 12.43 6.78 -12.99
C THR A 154 10.99 7.24 -13.19
N LEU A 155 10.51 8.17 -12.36
CA LEU A 155 9.14 8.69 -12.48
C LEU A 155 8.94 9.47 -13.78
N GLU A 156 9.91 10.26 -14.21
CA GLU A 156 9.86 10.95 -15.50
C GLU A 156 9.81 9.97 -16.67
N THR A 157 10.65 8.93 -16.64
CA THR A 157 10.68 7.87 -17.64
C THR A 157 9.34 7.13 -17.69
N LEU A 158 8.73 6.86 -16.54
CA LEU A 158 7.40 6.27 -16.44
C LEU A 158 6.33 7.18 -17.05
N MET A 159 6.37 8.48 -16.73
CA MET A 159 5.37 9.47 -17.18
C MET A 159 5.50 9.82 -18.67
N LYS A 160 6.64 9.56 -19.32
CA LYS A 160 6.80 9.63 -20.79
C LYS A 160 5.96 8.56 -21.52
N LYS A 161 5.65 7.44 -20.88
CA LYS A 161 4.81 6.37 -21.46
C LYS A 161 3.33 6.78 -21.42
N HIS A 162 2.81 7.41 -22.48
CA HIS A 162 1.45 7.98 -22.54
C HIS A 162 0.33 7.06 -22.02
N LYS A 163 0.34 5.77 -22.39
CA LYS A 163 -0.66 4.79 -21.93
C LYS A 163 -0.58 4.54 -20.41
N ILE A 164 0.63 4.47 -19.86
CA ILE A 164 0.86 4.26 -18.43
C ILE A 164 0.53 5.52 -17.64
N LYS A 165 0.91 6.70 -18.15
CA LYS A 165 0.51 7.98 -17.58
C LYS A 165 -1.01 8.10 -17.45
N ALA A 166 -1.76 7.75 -18.49
CA ALA A 166 -3.23 7.75 -18.45
C ALA A 166 -3.79 6.78 -17.38
N LEU A 167 -3.19 5.59 -17.25
CA LEU A 167 -3.55 4.63 -16.19
C LEU A 167 -3.25 5.19 -14.79
N ILE A 168 -2.08 5.79 -14.57
CA ILE A 168 -1.71 6.40 -13.28
C ILE A 168 -2.69 7.50 -12.93
N GLN A 169 -3.05 8.37 -13.88
CA GLN A 169 -4.01 9.45 -13.66
C GLN A 169 -5.43 8.94 -13.36
N THR A 170 -5.79 7.76 -13.88
CA THR A 170 -7.08 7.11 -13.57
C THR A 170 -7.06 6.50 -12.16
N LEU A 171 -5.94 5.92 -11.73
CA LEU A 171 -5.78 5.28 -10.42
C LEU A 171 -5.51 6.30 -9.29
N ASN A 172 -4.79 7.38 -9.58
CA ASN A 172 -4.43 8.45 -8.66
C ASN A 172 -4.46 9.80 -9.39
N THR A 173 -5.60 10.47 -9.32
CA THR A 173 -5.88 11.73 -10.03
C THR A 173 -4.97 12.88 -9.59
N ASN A 174 -4.52 12.87 -8.34
CA ASN A 174 -3.73 13.94 -7.73
C ASN A 174 -2.24 13.63 -7.71
N PHE A 175 -1.78 12.64 -8.48
CA PHE A 175 -0.37 12.29 -8.51
C PHE A 175 0.48 13.44 -9.07
N LEU A 176 1.44 13.89 -8.26
CA LEU A 176 2.42 14.91 -8.61
C LEU A 176 3.82 14.30 -8.60
N LEU A 177 4.65 14.74 -9.53
CA LEU A 177 6.07 14.40 -9.50
C LEU A 177 6.73 15.11 -8.32
N PRO A 178 7.64 14.45 -7.58
CA PRO A 178 8.36 15.09 -6.50
C PRO A 178 9.28 16.18 -7.07
N ALA A 179 9.31 17.33 -6.40
CA ALA A 179 10.17 18.44 -6.78
C ALA A 179 11.56 18.27 -6.17
N GLN A 180 12.59 18.61 -6.93
CA GLN A 180 13.98 18.66 -6.47
C GLN A 180 14.34 20.09 -5.99
N PRO A 181 15.23 20.27 -4.98
CA PRO A 181 15.85 19.23 -4.14
C PRO A 181 14.87 18.61 -3.14
N PHE A 182 15.07 17.35 -2.76
CA PHE A 182 14.27 16.72 -1.71
C PHE A 182 14.56 17.37 -0.36
N ARG A 183 13.52 17.47 0.48
CA ARG A 183 13.67 17.99 1.83
C ARG A 183 14.52 17.02 2.66
N GLN A 184 15.70 17.47 3.06
CA GLN A 184 16.54 16.76 4.02
C GLN A 184 16.10 17.12 5.45
N MET A 185 16.14 16.14 6.35
CA MET A 185 15.81 16.32 7.76
C MET A 185 16.73 15.45 8.59
N ASP A 186 17.46 16.09 9.51
CA ASP A 186 18.24 15.36 10.49
C ASP A 186 17.31 14.63 11.45
N TYR A 187 17.76 13.47 11.94
CA TYR A 187 17.02 12.68 12.91
C TYR A 187 16.63 13.48 14.16
N LYS A 188 17.51 14.38 14.63
CA LYS A 188 17.24 15.27 15.77
C LYS A 188 16.08 16.23 15.48
N ASP A 189 16.02 16.76 14.28
CA ASP A 189 14.95 17.68 13.87
C ASP A 189 13.62 16.95 13.73
N ALA A 190 13.63 15.72 13.20
CA ALA A 190 12.46 14.85 13.14
C ALA A 190 11.90 14.59 14.55
N LEU A 191 12.77 14.24 15.52
CA LEU A 191 12.38 14.07 16.91
C LEU A 191 11.76 15.34 17.50
N MET A 192 12.44 16.48 17.34
CA MET A 192 11.94 17.76 17.86
C MET A 192 10.57 18.12 17.27
N ARG A 193 10.33 17.79 16.00
CA ARG A 193 9.05 18.01 15.33
C ARG A 193 7.95 17.10 15.85
N LEU A 194 8.23 15.81 16.06
CA LEU A 194 7.31 14.86 16.69
C LEU A 194 6.95 15.27 18.14
N PHE A 195 7.90 15.82 18.90
CA PHE A 195 7.67 16.22 20.30
C PHE A 195 7.05 17.61 20.47
N SER A 196 7.34 18.55 19.56
CA SER A 196 6.73 19.89 19.58
C SER A 196 5.30 19.91 19.04
N SER A 197 4.96 18.94 18.19
CA SER A 197 3.60 18.76 17.71
C SER A 197 2.77 17.97 18.72
N THR A 198 2.09 18.67 19.61
CA THR A 198 0.97 18.16 20.44
C THR A 198 -0.21 17.62 19.58
N PHE A 199 -0.02 17.44 18.27
CA PHE A 199 -1.00 17.22 17.21
C PHE A 199 -1.19 15.74 16.85
N ILE A 200 -0.22 14.87 17.16
CA ILE A 200 -0.23 13.45 16.75
C ILE A 200 -1.23 12.61 17.58
N LEU A 201 -1.45 12.95 18.85
CA LEU A 201 -2.40 12.24 19.71
C LEU A 201 -3.87 12.58 19.41
N THR A 202 -4.16 13.80 18.93
CA THR A 202 -5.54 14.25 18.71
C THR A 202 -6.09 13.84 17.34
N ASN A 203 -5.29 13.85 16.27
CA ASN A 203 -5.79 13.48 14.93
C ASN A 203 -5.96 11.98 14.74
N SER A 204 -5.04 11.17 15.26
CA SER A 204 -5.05 9.71 15.08
C SER A 204 -6.26 9.06 15.77
N LEU A 205 -6.60 9.52 16.97
CA LEU A 205 -7.78 9.05 17.72
C LEU A 205 -9.10 9.55 17.12
N LEU A 206 -9.13 10.77 16.59
CA LEU A 206 -10.32 11.34 15.95
C LEU A 206 -10.62 10.66 14.60
N ARG A 207 -9.59 10.32 13.81
CA ARG A 207 -9.72 9.53 12.57
C ARG A 207 -10.13 8.10 12.82
N LEU A 208 -9.61 7.46 13.87
CA LEU A 208 -10.08 6.14 14.33
C LEU A 208 -11.59 6.15 14.60
N ALA A 209 -12.11 7.22 15.22
CA ALA A 209 -13.54 7.36 15.46
C ALA A 209 -14.38 7.51 14.16
N THR A 210 -13.77 7.96 13.06
CA THR A 210 -14.44 8.16 11.76
C THR A 210 -14.38 6.94 10.84
N LEU A 211 -13.37 6.08 11.02
CA LEU A 211 -13.11 4.90 10.17
C LEU A 211 -13.73 3.60 10.71
N MET A 212 -14.27 3.60 11.94
CA MET A 212 -14.90 2.42 12.53
C MET A 212 -16.32 2.23 11.95
N PRO A 213 -16.69 1.00 11.53
CA PRO A 213 -18.02 0.70 11.02
C PRO A 213 -19.12 1.11 11.99
N SER A 214 -20.26 1.58 11.47
CA SER A 214 -21.48 1.92 12.22
C SER A 214 -21.98 0.81 13.16
N ASP A 215 -21.56 -0.42 12.87
CA ASP A 215 -22.02 -1.66 13.49
C ASP A 215 -21.24 -1.97 14.77
N LEU A 216 -20.06 -1.35 14.96
CA LEU A 216 -19.42 -1.16 16.26
C LEU A 216 -20.01 0.09 16.92
N SER A 217 -21.30 0.05 17.23
CA SER A 217 -21.98 1.10 18.00
C SER A 217 -21.57 1.04 19.47
N VAL A 218 -20.29 1.25 19.77
CA VAL A 218 -19.86 1.67 21.11
C VAL A 218 -20.19 3.14 21.20
N SER A 219 -21.15 3.52 22.05
CA SER A 219 -21.45 4.93 22.24
C SER A 219 -20.20 5.66 22.73
N TYR A 220 -19.71 6.60 21.91
CA TYR A 220 -18.49 7.38 22.17
C TYR A 220 -18.56 8.27 23.43
N GLN A 221 -19.72 8.31 24.11
CA GLN A 221 -19.93 9.17 25.27
C GLN A 221 -19.18 8.71 26.52
N ASN A 222 -18.77 7.44 26.61
CA ASN A 222 -18.16 6.85 27.82
C ASN A 222 -16.83 6.11 27.59
N TRP A 223 -16.06 6.47 26.56
CA TRP A 223 -14.72 5.90 26.42
C TRP A 223 -13.85 6.37 27.60
N PRO A 224 -13.11 5.49 28.29
CA PRO A 224 -12.14 5.88 29.32
C PRO A 224 -10.88 6.48 28.66
N ALA A 225 -11.06 7.38 27.69
CA ALA A 225 -10.00 7.99 26.93
C ALA A 225 -9.03 8.70 27.88
N LEU A 226 -9.54 9.30 28.96
CA LEU A 226 -8.73 9.93 29.98
C LEU A 226 -7.80 8.94 30.72
N ASP A 227 -8.29 7.77 31.12
CA ASP A 227 -7.49 6.78 31.86
C ASP A 227 -6.48 6.05 30.95
N LEU A 228 -6.89 5.76 29.70
CA LEU A 228 -6.00 5.19 28.67
C LEU A 228 -4.86 6.17 28.34
N ILE A 229 -5.18 7.47 28.18
CA ILE A 229 -4.21 8.54 27.96
C ILE A 229 -3.29 8.70 29.16
N GLN A 230 -3.79 8.63 30.40
CA GLN A 230 -2.94 8.72 31.60
C GLN A 230 -1.98 7.54 31.73
N ARG A 231 -2.44 6.31 31.47
CA ARG A 231 -1.60 5.11 31.54
C ARG A 231 -0.56 5.08 30.42
N LEU A 232 -0.92 5.45 29.19
CA LEU A 232 0.02 5.63 28.07
C LEU A 232 1.03 6.72 28.38
N LYS A 233 0.58 7.86 28.92
CA LYS A 233 1.44 8.98 29.31
C LYS A 233 2.45 8.57 30.38
N LYS A 234 2.03 7.79 31.39
CA LYS A 234 2.89 7.36 32.49
C LYS A 234 3.83 6.21 32.11
N MET A 235 3.30 5.18 31.45
CA MET A 235 4.04 3.94 31.20
C MET A 235 4.90 3.99 29.94
N HIS A 236 4.49 4.76 28.93
CA HIS A 236 5.13 4.77 27.60
C HIS A 236 5.80 6.10 27.31
N ILE A 237 5.09 7.23 27.49
CA ILE A 237 5.63 8.56 27.16
C ILE A 237 6.68 9.00 28.19
N GLN A 238 6.36 8.98 29.50
CA GLN A 238 7.29 9.43 30.54
C GLN A 238 8.55 8.57 30.64
N LYS A 239 8.43 7.24 30.49
CA LYS A 239 9.58 6.33 30.51
C LYS A 239 10.52 6.57 29.32
N LYS A 240 9.97 6.79 28.12
CA LYS A 240 10.74 7.12 26.92
C LYS A 240 11.36 8.52 26.98
N LEU A 241 10.65 9.50 27.57
CA LEU A 241 11.20 10.84 27.84
C LEU A 241 12.38 10.81 28.82
N GLN A 242 12.33 9.93 29.84
CA GLN A 242 13.44 9.77 30.78
C GLN A 242 14.69 9.13 30.14
N LEU A 243 14.50 8.20 29.20
CA LEU A 243 15.59 7.60 28.42
C LEU A 243 16.25 8.61 27.46
N LEU A 244 15.47 9.57 26.95
CA LEU A 244 15.97 10.63 26.08
C LEU A 244 16.64 11.78 26.85
N SER A 245 16.37 11.92 28.15
CA SER A 245 16.92 12.97 29.00
C SER A 245 18.18 12.50 29.74
N ASP A 246 19.19 12.02 29.02
CA ASP A 246 20.50 11.83 29.63
C ASP A 246 21.19 13.19 29.78
N LYS A 247 21.67 13.51 30.98
CA LYS A 247 22.10 14.86 31.41
C LYS A 247 23.39 15.36 30.74
N THR A 248 23.85 14.71 29.68
CA THR A 248 25.14 14.91 29.01
C THR A 248 25.01 15.46 27.59
N GLY A 249 23.80 15.64 27.05
CA GLY A 249 23.60 16.22 25.71
C GLY A 249 23.99 15.30 24.55
N ASN A 250 24.35 14.05 24.84
CA ASN A 250 24.50 12.98 23.86
C ASN A 250 23.19 12.21 23.73
N LEU A 251 22.86 11.77 22.51
CA LEU A 251 21.76 10.84 22.27
C LEU A 251 22.04 9.57 23.07
N ALA A 252 21.17 9.23 24.01
CA ALA A 252 21.18 7.91 24.65
C ALA A 252 21.12 6.84 23.54
N GLU A 253 21.82 5.71 23.71
CA GLU A 253 21.72 4.59 22.77
C GLU A 253 20.24 4.18 22.65
N ILE A 254 19.67 4.45 21.48
CA ILE A 254 18.28 4.14 21.16
C ILE A 254 18.28 2.69 20.68
N ASP A 255 17.47 1.85 21.32
CA ASP A 255 17.29 0.48 20.86
C ASP A 255 16.51 0.45 19.53
N TYR A 256 16.63 -0.65 18.80
CA TYR A 256 15.91 -0.82 17.53
C TYR A 256 14.40 -0.63 17.67
N SER A 257 13.84 -0.90 18.86
CA SER A 257 12.41 -0.75 19.12
C SER A 257 11.94 0.69 19.16
N MET A 258 12.75 1.56 19.75
CA MET A 258 12.46 2.97 19.77
C MET A 258 12.73 3.61 18.40
N ALA A 259 13.74 3.14 17.66
CA ALA A 259 13.97 3.60 16.28
C ALA A 259 12.81 3.25 15.34
N GLU A 260 12.25 2.04 15.42
CA GLU A 260 11.10 1.61 14.61
C GLU A 260 9.84 2.42 14.96
N ALA A 261 9.53 2.59 16.25
CA ALA A 261 8.39 3.38 16.69
C ALA A 261 8.46 4.84 16.20
N LEU A 262 9.68 5.40 16.08
CA LEU A 262 9.91 6.74 15.57
C LEU A 262 9.74 6.82 14.05
N ALA A 263 10.20 5.82 13.31
CA ALA A 263 9.95 5.72 11.87
C ALA A 263 8.45 5.63 11.54
N PHE A 264 7.67 4.93 12.36
CA PHE A 264 6.20 4.96 12.25
C PHE A 264 5.64 6.35 12.61
N GLY A 265 6.20 6.99 13.64
CA GLY A 265 5.86 8.37 13.99
C GLY A 265 6.02 9.36 12.83
N THR A 266 7.13 9.27 12.08
CA THR A 266 7.40 10.17 10.95
C THR A 266 6.42 9.96 9.80
N ILE A 267 6.09 8.71 9.47
CA ILE A 267 5.11 8.39 8.40
C ILE A 267 3.71 8.90 8.78
N LEU A 268 3.31 8.74 10.05
CA LEU A 268 2.05 9.29 10.55
C LEU A 268 2.03 10.82 10.54
N GLU A 269 3.18 11.46 10.80
CA GLU A 269 3.32 12.92 10.73
C GLU A 269 3.13 13.44 9.30
N ASP A 270 3.66 12.71 8.30
CA ASP A 270 3.46 13.01 6.88
C ASP A 270 2.00 12.80 6.42
N GLY A 271 1.11 12.39 7.33
CA GLY A 271 -0.33 12.24 7.11
C GLY A 271 -0.73 10.91 6.49
N TYR A 272 0.21 9.96 6.38
CA TYR A 272 -0.02 8.62 5.87
C TYR A 272 -0.39 7.68 7.03
N ASP A 273 -1.58 7.09 6.94
CA ASP A 273 -2.03 6.13 7.95
C ASP A 273 -1.23 4.82 7.82
N ILE A 274 -0.76 4.27 8.95
CA ILE A 274 -0.03 3.00 9.00
C ILE A 274 -0.98 1.91 9.47
N ARG A 275 -1.16 0.88 8.64
CA ARG A 275 -1.86 -0.35 9.03
C ARG A 275 -0.84 -1.44 9.36
N LEU A 276 -0.82 -1.85 10.62
CA LEU A 276 -0.14 -3.08 11.03
C LEU A 276 -1.12 -4.24 10.83
N SER A 277 -0.74 -5.24 10.04
CA SER A 277 -1.56 -6.43 9.77
C SER A 277 -0.72 -7.69 9.67
N GLY A 278 -1.19 -8.77 10.29
CA GLY A 278 -0.55 -10.07 10.32
C GLY A 278 -0.82 -10.80 11.63
N GLN A 279 -0.75 -12.13 11.63
CA GLN A 279 -0.87 -12.96 12.84
C GLN A 279 0.17 -12.54 13.90
N ASP A 280 1.36 -12.13 13.43
CA ASP A 280 2.50 -11.77 14.27
C ASP A 280 2.44 -10.33 14.80
N SER A 281 1.54 -9.47 14.27
CA SER A 281 1.34 -8.09 14.77
C SER A 281 0.75 -8.06 16.18
N GLY A 282 0.03 -9.11 16.59
CA GLY A 282 -0.52 -9.26 17.95
C GLY A 282 0.27 -10.22 18.84
N GLN A 283 1.03 -11.16 18.27
CA GLN A 283 1.72 -12.21 19.04
C GLN A 283 3.13 -11.81 19.53
N GLY A 284 3.76 -10.78 18.95
CA GLY A 284 5.02 -10.23 19.47
C GLY A 284 6.15 -11.27 19.48
N VAL A 285 6.46 -11.85 18.32
CA VAL A 285 7.54 -12.84 18.14
C VAL A 285 8.91 -12.17 17.97
N PHE A 286 8.92 -10.88 17.65
CA PHE A 286 10.10 -10.03 17.74
C PHE A 286 10.19 -9.47 19.16
N SER A 287 11.39 -9.11 19.62
CA SER A 287 11.68 -8.56 20.96
C SER A 287 10.97 -7.22 21.28
N GLN A 288 9.92 -6.87 20.53
CA GLN A 288 9.20 -5.62 20.50
C GLN A 288 7.72 -5.93 20.31
N ARG A 289 6.85 -5.39 21.18
CA ARG A 289 5.39 -5.57 21.10
C ARG A 289 4.72 -4.26 20.76
N HIS A 290 3.90 -4.24 19.71
CA HIS A 290 2.98 -3.13 19.44
C HIS A 290 1.77 -3.19 20.39
N ALA A 291 1.13 -2.04 20.63
CA ALA A 291 -0.04 -1.98 21.49
C ALA A 291 -1.26 -2.58 20.76
N LEU A 292 -1.71 -3.75 21.21
CA LEU A 292 -2.97 -4.34 20.75
C LEU A 292 -4.14 -3.77 21.57
N LEU A 293 -5.20 -3.35 20.90
CA LEU A 293 -6.45 -2.96 21.54
C LEU A 293 -7.37 -4.19 21.60
N THR A 294 -7.51 -4.79 22.79
CA THR A 294 -8.40 -5.94 22.98
C THR A 294 -9.68 -5.48 23.67
N ASP A 295 -10.83 -5.78 23.05
CA ASP A 295 -12.14 -5.63 23.68
C ASP A 295 -12.38 -6.81 24.63
N GLN A 296 -12.25 -6.58 25.93
CA GLN A 296 -12.52 -7.60 26.94
C GLN A 296 -14.00 -7.55 27.33
N MET A 297 -14.81 -8.47 26.79
CA MET A 297 -16.13 -8.77 27.32
C MET A 297 -15.98 -9.49 28.67
N VAL A 298 -15.87 -8.73 29.76
CA VAL A 298 -15.96 -9.30 31.12
C VAL A 298 -17.43 -9.37 31.50
N GLU A 299 -17.89 -10.56 31.91
CA GLU A 299 -19.25 -10.86 32.40
C GLU A 299 -19.86 -9.73 33.25
N GLY A 300 -20.56 -8.82 32.59
CA GLY A 300 -21.55 -7.93 33.19
C GLY A 300 -21.17 -6.47 33.48
N ARG A 301 -19.94 -5.96 33.32
CA ARG A 301 -19.67 -4.50 33.51
C ARG A 301 -18.50 -3.92 32.69
N LYS A 302 -18.87 -2.94 31.85
CA LYS A 302 -18.07 -1.92 31.12
C LYS A 302 -17.07 -2.45 30.09
N ASN A 303 -17.22 -1.96 28.85
CA ASN A 303 -16.27 -2.10 27.74
C ASN A 303 -14.93 -1.47 28.13
N ASN A 304 -14.03 -2.25 28.72
CA ASN A 304 -12.67 -1.83 28.99
C ASN A 304 -11.79 -2.33 27.84
N CYS A 305 -11.42 -1.43 26.95
CA CYS A 305 -10.31 -1.69 26.03
C CYS A 305 -9.01 -1.76 26.83
N THR A 306 -8.37 -2.92 26.83
CA THR A 306 -7.12 -3.14 27.55
C THR A 306 -5.99 -3.13 26.54
N ILE A 307 -4.98 -2.29 26.75
CA ILE A 307 -3.70 -2.42 26.05
C ILE A 307 -2.91 -3.50 26.77
N GLU A 308 -2.85 -4.69 26.21
CA GLU A 308 -1.97 -5.75 26.69
C GLU A 308 -0.54 -5.42 26.27
N SER A 309 0.25 -4.93 27.23
CA SER A 309 1.71 -4.91 27.13
C SER A 309 2.24 -5.94 28.13
N ALA A 310 2.59 -7.13 27.64
CA ALA A 310 3.35 -8.10 28.40
C ALA A 310 4.83 -7.86 28.13
N PHE A 311 5.51 -7.30 29.14
CA PHE A 311 6.91 -6.90 29.07
C PHE A 311 7.85 -8.11 29.27
N SER A 312 8.91 -8.15 28.47
CA SER A 312 10.24 -8.59 28.89
C SER A 312 11.21 -7.48 28.50
#